data_AF-A0A4S9SL99-F1
#
_entry.id   AF-A0A4S9SL99-F1
#
_cell.length_a   1.000
_cell.length_b   1.000
_cell.length_c   1.000
_cell.angle_alpha   90.00
_cell.angle_beta   90.00
_cell.angle_gamma   90.00
#
_symmetry.space_group_name_H-M   'P 1'
#
loop_
_entity.id
_entity.type
_entity.pdbx_description
1 polymer ?
#
loop_
_entity_poly.entity_id
_entity_poly.type
_entity_poly.pdbx_seq_one_letter_code
_entity_poly.pdbx_strand_id
1 'polypeptide(L)'
;MSLQLRNCGRPRSVIDFKHEVGEELVMYNQPLTRTAKQRARCGPSDKVTLRVARMSSQSLPARGANGSNSETVQDERTVPPMGMTSSQFNHAATEAIGDITKYYDNIAERPVLPSVAPGYLAKILPQSPPTEAESWDKIRADMESKIMPGMTHWQSPDFMAFFPASSSYPGMMGELWSAALTVPAFNWLCSPAVTELETIVMDWVAQMLALPECFLSKGKGGGVIQGSASEAIVTCMVAARERFITRTLEKEGIVLTEEQKEDRSAAIRSKLVALATKHTHSSTHKGANIAGTRFRSIDTQLSNAFGLQGRELRATIEKLKSQGLEPYFLTVSLGTTNTCAVDDFASIAEVKRDYPDIWIHVDAAYAGVALVLPEYQHYCKHFSAFDSFDTNLHKWLLTNFDASCLFVQNRRDLTDALSITPAYLRNEFSDQGLVTDYRDWQIPLGRRFRALKVWFVIRTWGVEGLRAHIKHHLKLADLFVSLVKSRSDLFTIITPPAFALTVLTVNPTPKQSAPKPSSTEGEPDAQHTVPYQDSHVAIIPQQPDSDTLTRANDVTKQVYEIIDKQKKVFLTSSLVGDAYAIRVVSANPLASEEGIRKVFGLLVEAAETVLDVKK
;
A
#
# COMPACT_ATOMS: atom_id res chain seq x y z
N MET A 1 -43.26 -33.62 32.61
CA MET A 1 -44.49 -34.43 32.45
C MET A 1 -44.53 -34.91 31.01
N SER A 2 -44.38 -36.22 30.81
CA SER A 2 -44.79 -37.09 29.67
C SER A 2 -45.48 -36.41 28.46
N LEU A 3 -45.15 -36.66 27.18
CA LEU A 3 -45.34 -37.96 26.50
C LEU A 3 -44.60 -38.10 25.15
N GLN A 4 -44.33 -39.36 24.80
CA GLN A 4 -43.59 -39.92 23.67
C GLN A 4 -44.40 -40.15 22.37
N LEU A 5 -43.67 -40.09 21.25
CA LEU A 5 -43.56 -41.02 20.09
C LEU A 5 -44.81 -41.58 19.36
N ARG A 6 -44.77 -41.49 18.02
CA ARG A 6 -45.00 -42.64 17.11
C ARG A 6 -44.05 -42.64 15.90
N ASN A 7 -43.60 -43.86 15.59
CA ASN A 7 -42.58 -44.31 14.62
C ASN A 7 -43.14 -44.64 13.21
N CYS A 8 -42.17 -44.84 12.29
CA CYS A 8 -42.05 -45.87 11.21
C CYS A 8 -41.79 -45.22 9.82
N GLY A 9 -40.81 -45.59 8.98
CA GLY A 9 -39.83 -46.68 8.96
C GLY A 9 -38.74 -46.48 7.85
N ARG A 10 -37.66 -47.25 7.99
CA ARG A 10 -36.32 -47.38 7.30
C ARG A 10 -36.33 -47.79 5.78
N PRO A 11 -35.17 -48.08 5.10
CA PRO A 11 -33.77 -47.54 5.12
C PRO A 11 -33.11 -47.42 3.69
N ARG A 12 -31.87 -46.89 3.62
CA ARG A 12 -30.72 -47.10 2.66
C ARG A 12 -29.97 -45.75 2.55
N SER A 13 -28.64 -45.61 2.55
CA SER A 13 -27.49 -46.46 2.27
C SER A 13 -26.24 -45.83 2.92
N VAL A 14 -25.38 -46.68 3.49
CA VAL A 14 -24.01 -46.33 3.91
C VAL A 14 -23.15 -46.23 2.66
N ILE A 15 -22.35 -45.17 2.52
CA ILE A 15 -21.31 -45.05 1.49
C ILE A 15 -19.97 -45.25 2.17
N ASP A 16 -19.32 -46.37 1.80
CA ASP A 16 -17.91 -46.68 2.05
C ASP A 16 -17.00 -45.74 1.24
N PHE A 17 -15.99 -45.18 1.89
CA PHE A 17 -14.80 -44.66 1.19
C PHE A 17 -13.65 -45.65 1.40
N LYS A 18 -13.33 -46.41 0.36
CA LYS A 18 -12.10 -47.19 0.26
C LYS A 18 -10.93 -46.27 -0.05
N HIS A 19 -9.94 -46.27 0.83
CA HIS A 19 -8.58 -45.81 0.57
C HIS A 19 -7.81 -46.90 -0.18
N GLU A 20 -7.22 -46.57 -1.32
CA GLU A 20 -6.09 -47.30 -1.91
C GLU A 20 -4.87 -46.38 -1.83
N VAL A 21 -3.89 -46.77 -1.01
CA VAL A 21 -2.51 -46.25 -1.05
C VAL A 21 -1.61 -47.47 -1.03
N GLY A 22 -0.89 -47.69 -2.13
CA GLY A 22 0.19 -48.67 -2.23
C GLY A 22 1.50 -48.10 -1.70
N GLU A 23 2.26 -48.99 -1.07
CA GLU A 23 3.61 -48.88 -0.51
C GLU A 23 4.63 -48.40 -1.57
N GLU A 24 5.71 -47.66 -1.26
CA GLU A 24 6.94 -48.13 -0.60
C GLU A 24 7.79 -46.92 -0.13
N LEU A 25 8.36 -46.98 1.08
CA LEU A 25 9.82 -46.97 1.33
C LEU A 25 10.09 -47.05 2.84
N VAL A 26 10.67 -48.16 3.26
CA VAL A 26 11.29 -48.37 4.57
C VAL A 26 12.72 -47.84 4.51
N MET A 27 13.19 -47.09 5.53
CA MET A 27 14.54 -47.24 6.12
C MET A 27 14.74 -46.36 7.39
N TYR A 28 14.93 -47.05 8.52
CA TYR A 28 15.76 -46.77 9.70
C TYR A 28 15.91 -45.34 10.30
N ASN A 29 15.44 -45.19 11.54
CA ASN A 29 15.93 -44.21 12.52
C ASN A 29 16.60 -44.95 13.69
N GLN A 30 17.91 -44.72 13.91
CA GLN A 30 18.59 -45.00 15.18
C GLN A 30 19.16 -43.70 15.76
N PRO A 31 19.07 -43.48 17.08
CA PRO A 31 19.71 -42.34 17.74
C PRO A 31 21.13 -42.71 18.19
N LEU A 32 22.13 -41.88 17.84
CA LEU A 32 23.47 -41.98 18.40
C LEU A 32 23.73 -40.85 19.39
N THR A 33 23.69 -41.22 20.66
CA THR A 33 24.39 -40.54 21.76
C THR A 33 25.89 -40.82 21.70
N ARG A 34 26.76 -39.80 21.83
CA ARG A 34 27.97 -39.88 22.68
C ARG A 34 28.70 -38.54 22.85
N THR A 35 28.98 -38.25 24.11
CA THR A 35 29.93 -37.28 24.69
C THR A 35 31.40 -37.66 24.43
N ALA A 36 32.30 -36.67 24.30
CA ALA A 36 33.44 -36.41 25.22
C ALA A 36 34.56 -35.53 24.63
N LYS A 37 35.17 -34.75 25.54
CA LYS A 37 36.29 -33.81 25.42
C LYS A 37 37.61 -34.43 24.96
N GLN A 38 38.44 -33.65 24.24
CA GLN A 38 39.90 -33.65 24.45
C GLN A 38 40.53 -32.29 24.07
N ARG A 39 41.45 -31.81 24.94
CA ARG A 39 42.28 -30.60 24.81
C ARG A 39 43.67 -30.99 24.27
N ALA A 40 44.29 -30.14 23.44
CA ALA A 40 45.74 -29.79 23.42
C ALA A 40 45.99 -28.72 22.33
N ARG A 41 46.28 -27.46 22.68
CA ARG A 41 47.60 -26.77 22.83
C ARG A 41 48.22 -26.19 21.53
N CYS A 42 48.70 -24.96 21.67
CA CYS A 42 49.14 -23.95 20.69
C CYS A 42 50.51 -24.19 20.01
N GLY A 43 50.72 -23.55 18.84
CA GLY A 43 52.03 -23.19 18.24
C GLY A 43 51.91 -22.64 16.80
N PRO A 44 52.78 -21.73 16.32
CA PRO A 44 52.33 -20.52 15.59
C PRO A 44 52.73 -20.38 14.11
N SER A 45 52.04 -19.41 13.47
CA SER A 45 52.43 -18.52 12.35
C SER A 45 52.91 -19.10 11.03
N ASP A 46 52.18 -18.81 9.95
CA ASP A 46 52.80 -18.44 8.68
C ASP A 46 51.98 -17.40 7.91
N LYS A 47 52.69 -16.39 7.43
CA LYS A 47 52.21 -15.21 6.69
C LYS A 47 51.89 -15.61 5.25
N VAL A 48 50.65 -15.43 4.80
CA VAL A 48 50.32 -15.51 3.38
C VAL A 48 50.54 -14.15 2.73
N THR A 49 51.50 -14.09 1.82
CA THR A 49 51.84 -12.91 1.01
C THR A 49 51.15 -13.05 -0.35
N LEU A 50 50.20 -12.16 -0.67
CA LEU A 50 49.56 -12.07 -1.98
C LEU A 50 50.53 -11.42 -2.99
N ARG A 51 51.04 -12.21 -3.95
CA ARG A 51 51.76 -11.69 -5.13
C ARG A 51 50.76 -11.39 -6.24
N VAL A 52 50.66 -10.12 -6.61
CA VAL A 52 49.99 -9.62 -7.82
C VAL A 52 50.92 -9.83 -9.00
N ALA A 53 50.52 -10.65 -9.98
CA ALA A 53 51.21 -10.77 -11.27
C ALA A 53 50.53 -9.84 -12.29
N ARG A 54 51.25 -8.77 -12.68
CA ARG A 54 50.99 -8.01 -13.92
C ARG A 54 51.47 -8.85 -15.10
N MET A 55 50.61 -9.09 -16.09
CA MET A 55 51.06 -9.50 -17.43
C MET A 55 50.88 -8.34 -18.40
N SER A 56 52.03 -7.97 -18.99
CA SER A 56 52.22 -6.95 -20.02
C SER A 56 51.83 -7.47 -21.41
N SER A 57 51.36 -6.52 -22.22
CA SER A 57 51.07 -6.59 -23.64
C SER A 57 52.20 -7.17 -24.51
N GLN A 58 51.87 -8.17 -25.33
CA GLN A 58 52.56 -8.43 -26.59
C GLN A 58 51.52 -8.55 -27.72
N SER A 59 51.74 -7.72 -28.74
CA SER A 59 51.01 -7.61 -30.00
C SER A 59 51.33 -8.75 -30.97
N LEU A 60 50.38 -9.11 -31.85
CA LEU A 60 50.50 -9.45 -33.30
C LEU A 60 49.22 -10.22 -33.76
N PRO A 61 48.87 -10.30 -35.06
CA PRO A 61 48.60 -9.25 -36.05
C PRO A 61 47.15 -9.33 -36.59
N ALA A 62 46.69 -8.27 -37.26
CA ALA A 62 45.40 -8.24 -37.97
C ALA A 62 45.41 -9.08 -39.25
N ARG A 63 44.39 -9.93 -39.46
CA ARG A 63 43.94 -10.40 -40.79
C ARG A 63 42.57 -11.10 -40.73
N GLY A 64 41.64 -10.59 -41.55
CA GLY A 64 40.80 -11.43 -42.42
C GLY A 64 39.45 -11.90 -41.87
N ALA A 65 38.38 -11.45 -42.52
CA ALA A 65 37.01 -11.92 -42.36
C ALA A 65 36.78 -13.36 -42.84
N ASN A 66 35.65 -13.92 -42.39
CA ASN A 66 34.96 -15.16 -42.77
C ASN A 66 35.32 -16.45 -42.02
N GLY A 67 34.31 -17.01 -41.35
CA GLY A 67 34.33 -18.37 -40.81
C GLY A 67 33.37 -18.56 -39.64
N SER A 68 32.08 -18.69 -39.93
CA SER A 68 31.08 -19.19 -38.98
C SER A 68 31.43 -20.60 -38.51
N ASN A 69 31.67 -20.79 -37.22
CA ASN A 69 31.53 -22.07 -36.55
C ASN A 69 31.16 -21.80 -35.09
N SER A 70 29.86 -21.59 -34.84
CA SER A 70 29.31 -21.84 -33.53
C SER A 70 29.18 -23.36 -33.40
N GLU A 71 30.01 -23.98 -32.58
CA GLU A 71 29.75 -25.35 -32.11
C GLU A 71 28.40 -25.35 -31.39
N THR A 72 27.36 -25.75 -32.12
CA THR A 72 26.05 -26.05 -31.55
C THR A 72 26.21 -27.26 -30.66
N VAL A 73 26.25 -27.03 -29.35
CA VAL A 73 25.94 -28.06 -28.36
C VAL A 73 24.60 -28.67 -28.78
N GLN A 74 24.62 -29.95 -29.19
CA GLN A 74 23.38 -30.65 -29.54
C GLN A 74 22.54 -30.77 -28.27
N ASP A 75 21.44 -30.04 -28.24
CA ASP A 75 20.44 -30.10 -27.20
C ASP A 75 19.64 -31.41 -27.38
N GLU A 76 20.05 -32.47 -26.69
CA GLU A 76 19.47 -33.82 -26.79
C GLU A 76 18.11 -33.98 -26.10
N ARG A 77 17.47 -32.88 -25.67
CA ARG A 77 16.17 -32.96 -24.99
C ARG A 77 15.07 -33.40 -25.95
N THR A 78 14.27 -34.37 -25.50
CA THR A 78 13.08 -34.87 -26.20
C THR A 78 11.90 -33.89 -26.18
N VAL A 79 11.97 -32.88 -25.31
CA VAL A 79 11.06 -31.74 -25.24
C VAL A 79 11.93 -30.50 -25.39
N PRO A 80 11.63 -29.57 -26.32
CA PRO A 80 12.40 -28.34 -26.43
C PRO A 80 12.44 -27.62 -25.07
N PRO A 81 13.47 -26.83 -24.76
CA PRO A 81 13.38 -25.90 -23.65
C PRO A 81 12.09 -25.09 -23.82
N MET A 82 11.06 -25.39 -23.03
CA MET A 82 9.86 -24.56 -22.94
C MET A 82 10.16 -23.19 -22.29
N GLY A 83 11.45 -22.93 -22.02
CA GLY A 83 11.99 -21.64 -21.67
C GLY A 83 12.15 -20.72 -22.88
N MET A 84 12.43 -19.46 -22.57
CA MET A 84 12.49 -18.35 -23.51
C MET A 84 13.77 -18.36 -24.34
N THR A 85 13.68 -18.27 -25.68
CA THR A 85 14.83 -17.86 -26.49
C THR A 85 14.93 -16.33 -26.54
N SER A 86 16.15 -15.80 -26.65
CA SER A 86 16.37 -14.35 -26.76
C SER A 86 15.63 -13.73 -27.95
N SER A 87 15.49 -14.47 -29.06
CA SER A 87 14.79 -14.01 -30.26
C SER A 87 13.27 -13.89 -30.01
N GLN A 88 12.65 -14.94 -29.46
CA GLN A 88 11.22 -14.93 -29.12
C GLN A 88 10.89 -13.82 -28.12
N PHE A 89 11.73 -13.65 -27.09
CA PHE A 89 11.57 -12.57 -26.12
C PHE A 89 11.65 -11.19 -26.78
N ASN A 90 12.71 -10.94 -27.55
CA ASN A 90 12.93 -9.64 -28.18
C ASN A 90 11.75 -9.27 -29.08
N HIS A 91 11.29 -10.20 -29.90
CA HIS A 91 10.15 -9.99 -30.78
C HIS A 91 8.88 -9.63 -29.98
N ALA A 92 8.46 -10.50 -29.04
CA ALA A 92 7.24 -10.26 -28.26
C ALA A 92 7.33 -9.00 -27.37
N ALA A 93 8.49 -8.75 -26.75
CA ALA A 93 8.71 -7.58 -25.90
C ALA A 93 8.67 -6.28 -26.71
N THR A 94 9.27 -6.25 -27.91
CA THR A 94 9.25 -5.06 -28.78
C THR A 94 7.82 -4.70 -29.17
N GLU A 95 7.01 -5.70 -29.52
CA GLU A 95 5.60 -5.49 -29.86
C GLU A 95 4.78 -5.03 -28.67
N ALA A 96 4.95 -5.67 -27.51
CA ALA A 96 4.27 -5.27 -26.28
C ALA A 96 4.63 -3.83 -25.87
N ILE A 97 5.91 -3.43 -26.02
CA ILE A 97 6.35 -2.05 -25.78
C ILE A 97 5.66 -1.09 -26.75
N GLY A 98 5.52 -1.47 -28.03
CA GLY A 98 4.78 -0.67 -29.02
C GLY A 98 3.31 -0.48 -28.63
N ASP A 99 2.64 -1.54 -28.20
CA ASP A 99 1.24 -1.48 -27.76
C ASP A 99 1.06 -0.64 -26.49
N ILE A 100 1.95 -0.79 -25.52
CA ILE A 100 1.94 0.00 -24.28
C ILE A 100 2.19 1.48 -24.58
N THR A 101 3.12 1.79 -25.49
CA THR A 101 3.39 3.18 -25.93
C THR A 101 2.12 3.78 -26.51
N LYS A 102 1.50 3.10 -27.48
CA LYS A 102 0.23 3.53 -28.09
C LYS A 102 -0.90 3.68 -27.05
N TYR A 103 -0.94 2.80 -26.04
CA TYR A 103 -1.90 2.90 -24.96
C TYR A 103 -1.76 4.21 -24.18
N TYR A 104 -0.53 4.61 -23.81
CA TYR A 104 -0.29 5.86 -23.08
C TYR A 104 -0.49 7.09 -23.97
N ASP A 105 -0.06 7.04 -25.23
CA ASP A 105 -0.25 8.15 -26.19
C ASP A 105 -1.74 8.47 -26.38
N ASN A 106 -2.60 7.44 -26.39
CA ASN A 106 -4.04 7.58 -26.66
C ASN A 106 -4.93 7.42 -25.41
N ILE A 107 -4.36 7.39 -24.21
CA ILE A 107 -5.14 7.05 -23.00
C ILE A 107 -6.26 8.05 -22.70
N ALA A 108 -6.07 9.32 -23.08
CA ALA A 108 -7.06 10.38 -22.91
C ALA A 108 -8.29 10.19 -23.82
N GLU A 109 -8.16 9.44 -24.91
CA GLU A 109 -9.25 9.14 -25.84
C GLU A 109 -10.07 7.91 -25.40
N ARG A 110 -9.52 7.09 -24.50
CA ARG A 110 -10.18 5.88 -24.00
C ARG A 110 -11.19 6.24 -22.89
N PRO A 111 -12.35 5.55 -22.83
CA PRO A 111 -13.33 5.80 -21.77
C PRO A 111 -12.77 5.40 -20.40
N VAL A 112 -12.78 6.31 -19.43
CA VAL A 112 -12.18 6.06 -18.10
C VAL A 112 -12.77 4.80 -17.44
N LEU A 113 -14.09 4.64 -17.53
CA LEU A 113 -14.83 3.48 -17.05
C LEU A 113 -15.26 2.57 -18.20
N PRO A 114 -15.22 1.24 -18.01
CA PRO A 114 -15.67 0.32 -19.04
C PRO A 114 -17.19 0.37 -19.24
N SER A 115 -17.64 -0.08 -20.41
CA SER A 115 -19.06 -0.18 -20.80
C SER A 115 -19.61 -1.61 -20.75
N VAL A 116 -18.85 -2.54 -20.15
CA VAL A 116 -19.20 -3.96 -20.07
C VAL A 116 -20.08 -4.30 -18.85
N ALA A 117 -20.82 -5.41 -18.93
CA ALA A 117 -21.61 -5.94 -17.82
C ALA A 117 -20.84 -7.03 -17.05
N PRO A 118 -21.20 -7.31 -15.77
CA PRO A 118 -20.64 -8.44 -15.03
C PRO A 118 -20.73 -9.76 -15.81
N GLY A 119 -19.63 -10.50 -15.84
CA GLY A 119 -19.52 -11.77 -16.58
C GLY A 119 -19.27 -11.64 -18.09
N TYR A 120 -19.02 -10.44 -18.64
CA TYR A 120 -18.76 -10.27 -20.09
C TYR A 120 -17.59 -11.13 -20.59
N LEU A 121 -16.49 -11.20 -19.83
CA LEU A 121 -15.24 -11.83 -20.29
C LEU A 121 -15.40 -13.35 -20.46
N ALA A 122 -16.14 -13.99 -19.56
CA ALA A 122 -16.45 -15.42 -19.62
C ALA A 122 -17.31 -15.79 -20.86
N LYS A 123 -18.03 -14.83 -21.45
CA LYS A 123 -18.83 -15.07 -22.66
C LYS A 123 -18.01 -15.00 -23.95
N ILE A 124 -16.85 -14.36 -23.92
CA ILE A 124 -16.00 -14.12 -25.11
C ILE A 124 -14.68 -14.92 -25.09
N LEU A 125 -14.30 -15.45 -23.93
CA LEU A 125 -13.20 -16.41 -23.80
C LEU A 125 -13.71 -17.87 -23.94
N PRO A 126 -12.85 -18.81 -24.39
CA PRO A 126 -13.15 -20.23 -24.30
C PRO A 126 -13.46 -20.68 -22.87
N GLN A 127 -14.31 -21.70 -22.72
CA GLN A 127 -14.72 -22.21 -21.40
C GLN A 127 -13.63 -23.02 -20.68
N SER A 128 -12.60 -23.45 -21.41
CA SER A 128 -11.51 -24.31 -20.94
C SER A 128 -10.18 -23.82 -21.53
N PRO A 129 -9.04 -24.11 -20.87
CA PRO A 129 -7.72 -23.81 -21.44
C PRO A 129 -7.50 -24.56 -22.76
N PRO A 130 -6.70 -24.01 -23.69
CA PRO A 130 -6.41 -24.69 -24.94
C PRO A 130 -5.53 -25.93 -24.72
N THR A 131 -5.79 -27.02 -25.44
CA THR A 131 -4.95 -28.23 -25.43
C THR A 131 -3.62 -27.99 -26.16
N GLU A 132 -3.68 -27.22 -27.24
CA GLU A 132 -2.52 -26.87 -28.07
C GLU A 132 -2.08 -25.44 -27.80
N ALA A 133 -0.78 -25.16 -27.95
CA ALA A 133 -0.25 -23.81 -27.76
C ALA A 133 -0.85 -22.81 -28.78
N GLU A 134 -1.08 -21.58 -28.34
CA GLU A 134 -1.49 -20.48 -29.21
C GLU A 134 -0.30 -19.57 -29.52
N SER A 135 -0.31 -18.96 -30.71
CA SER A 135 0.75 -18.03 -31.11
C SER A 135 0.66 -16.72 -30.32
N TRP A 136 1.81 -16.06 -30.17
CA TRP A 136 1.88 -14.72 -29.57
C TRP A 136 0.91 -13.73 -30.24
N ASP A 137 0.80 -13.74 -31.56
CA ASP A 137 -0.10 -12.84 -32.31
C ASP A 137 -1.57 -12.96 -31.86
N LYS A 138 -2.04 -14.18 -31.57
CA LYS A 138 -3.40 -14.41 -31.08
C LYS A 138 -3.58 -13.87 -29.67
N ILE A 139 -2.62 -14.16 -28.78
CA ILE A 139 -2.64 -13.71 -27.38
C ILE A 139 -2.59 -12.17 -27.31
N ARG A 140 -1.71 -11.57 -28.11
CA ARG A 140 -1.57 -10.11 -28.24
C ARG A 140 -2.84 -9.47 -28.78
N ALA A 141 -3.46 -10.04 -29.82
CA ALA A 141 -4.73 -9.54 -30.37
C ALA A 141 -5.89 -9.61 -29.35
N ASP A 142 -5.90 -10.64 -28.50
CA ASP A 142 -6.88 -10.79 -27.42
C ASP A 142 -6.73 -9.72 -26.32
N MET A 143 -5.52 -9.21 -26.08
CA MET A 143 -5.30 -8.13 -25.13
C MET A 143 -6.13 -6.89 -25.48
N GLU A 144 -6.10 -6.42 -26.73
CA GLU A 144 -6.88 -5.25 -27.15
C GLU A 144 -8.35 -5.59 -27.36
N SER A 145 -8.67 -6.75 -27.95
CA SER A 145 -10.05 -7.07 -28.34
C SER A 145 -10.92 -7.60 -27.19
N LYS A 146 -10.34 -8.24 -26.18
CA LYS A 146 -11.08 -8.91 -25.08
C LYS A 146 -10.80 -8.30 -23.71
N ILE A 147 -9.56 -7.89 -23.42
CA ILE A 147 -9.17 -7.39 -22.10
C ILE A 147 -9.39 -5.88 -21.98
N MET A 148 -8.80 -5.07 -22.87
CA MET A 148 -8.87 -3.61 -22.81
C MET A 148 -10.30 -3.03 -22.66
N PRO A 149 -11.36 -3.57 -23.31
CA PRO A 149 -12.72 -3.03 -23.16
C PRO A 149 -13.31 -3.14 -21.75
N GLY A 150 -12.78 -4.04 -20.91
CA GLY A 150 -13.19 -4.20 -19.51
C GLY A 150 -12.32 -3.48 -18.49
N MET A 151 -11.27 -2.79 -18.94
CA MET A 151 -10.35 -2.07 -18.06
C MET A 151 -10.97 -0.75 -17.61
N THR A 152 -10.86 -0.45 -16.31
CA THR A 152 -10.92 0.94 -15.83
C THR A 152 -9.53 1.55 -16.01
N HIS A 153 -9.42 2.66 -16.72
CA HIS A 153 -8.14 3.27 -17.05
C HIS A 153 -7.65 4.19 -15.94
N TRP A 154 -7.05 3.61 -14.89
CA TRP A 154 -6.51 4.33 -13.73
C TRP A 154 -5.46 5.39 -14.06
N GLN A 155 -4.77 5.26 -15.20
CA GLN A 155 -3.78 6.24 -15.68
C GLN A 155 -4.40 7.34 -16.55
N SER A 156 -5.71 7.29 -16.84
CA SER A 156 -6.36 8.34 -17.62
C SER A 156 -6.30 9.69 -16.89
N PRO A 157 -6.04 10.81 -17.58
CA PRO A 157 -6.08 12.14 -16.97
C PRO A 157 -7.46 12.51 -16.38
N ASP A 158 -8.51 11.82 -16.82
CA ASP A 158 -9.89 12.00 -16.35
C ASP A 158 -10.26 11.06 -15.17
N PHE A 159 -9.31 10.29 -14.65
CA PHE A 159 -9.46 9.50 -13.42
C PHE A 159 -9.09 10.36 -12.20
N MET A 160 -10.08 10.73 -11.39
CA MET A 160 -9.93 11.50 -10.14
C MET A 160 -10.64 10.86 -8.94
N ALA A 161 -10.88 9.54 -9.04
CA ALA A 161 -11.54 8.70 -8.05
C ALA A 161 -10.55 8.15 -7.00
N PHE A 162 -11.07 7.69 -5.85
CA PHE A 162 -10.30 7.00 -4.80
C PHE A 162 -9.04 7.75 -4.37
N PHE A 163 -7.88 7.16 -4.60
CA PHE A 163 -6.57 7.78 -4.70
C PHE A 163 -5.90 7.16 -5.94
N PRO A 164 -4.99 7.90 -6.62
CA PRO A 164 -4.33 7.40 -7.81
C PRO A 164 -3.52 6.13 -7.54
N ALA A 165 -3.29 5.37 -8.60
CA ALA A 165 -2.31 4.29 -8.64
C ALA A 165 -1.14 4.74 -9.52
N SER A 166 -0.28 5.64 -9.04
CA SER A 166 0.78 6.22 -9.86
C SER A 166 1.68 5.16 -10.52
N SER A 167 2.12 5.45 -11.74
CA SER A 167 3.06 4.65 -12.52
C SER A 167 4.04 5.57 -13.25
N SER A 168 5.20 5.06 -13.61
CA SER A 168 6.16 5.78 -14.46
C SER A 168 7.04 4.81 -15.22
N TYR A 169 7.65 5.26 -16.34
CA TYR A 169 8.54 4.42 -17.12
C TYR A 169 9.71 3.81 -16.30
N PRO A 170 10.40 4.51 -15.35
CA PRO A 170 11.45 3.87 -14.55
C PRO A 170 10.88 2.79 -13.63
N GLY A 171 9.67 2.97 -13.09
CA GLY A 171 9.00 1.94 -12.30
C GLY A 171 8.67 0.69 -13.12
N MET A 172 8.20 0.88 -14.36
CA MET A 172 7.95 -0.22 -15.31
C MET A 172 9.23 -0.97 -15.70
N MET A 173 10.32 -0.25 -15.93
CA MET A 173 11.61 -0.87 -16.22
C MET A 173 12.14 -1.68 -15.03
N GLY A 174 11.96 -1.17 -13.80
CA GLY A 174 12.27 -1.92 -12.59
C GLY A 174 11.44 -3.20 -12.45
N GLU A 175 10.14 -3.17 -12.81
CA GLU A 175 9.29 -4.36 -12.84
C GLU A 175 9.70 -5.36 -13.92
N LEU A 176 10.05 -4.88 -15.12
CA LEU A 176 10.53 -5.72 -16.21
C LEU A 176 11.79 -6.50 -15.79
N TRP A 177 12.74 -5.82 -15.15
CA TRP A 177 13.93 -6.47 -14.60
C TRP A 177 13.62 -7.40 -13.43
N SER A 178 12.72 -7.01 -12.52
CA SER A 178 12.29 -7.89 -11.43
C SER A 178 11.65 -9.17 -11.96
N ALA A 179 10.86 -9.08 -13.04
CA ALA A 179 10.24 -10.24 -13.68
C ALA A 179 11.28 -11.11 -14.39
N ALA A 180 12.21 -10.51 -15.13
CA ALA A 180 13.27 -11.22 -15.84
C ALA A 180 14.21 -11.99 -14.90
N LEU A 181 14.51 -11.42 -13.73
CA LEU A 181 15.41 -12.04 -12.75
C LEU A 181 14.72 -13.13 -11.90
N THR A 182 13.39 -13.07 -11.73
CA THR A 182 12.56 -14.11 -11.07
C THR A 182 13.16 -14.69 -9.78
N VAL A 183 13.74 -13.83 -8.93
CA VAL A 183 14.49 -14.26 -7.75
C VAL A 183 13.55 -14.56 -6.57
N PRO A 184 13.50 -15.80 -6.04
CA PRO A 184 12.77 -16.10 -4.80
C PRO A 184 13.62 -15.70 -3.58
N ALA A 185 13.66 -14.40 -3.27
CA ALA A 185 14.61 -13.83 -2.31
C ALA A 185 14.13 -13.91 -0.84
N PHE A 186 13.83 -15.11 -0.33
CA PHE A 186 13.38 -15.28 1.06
C PHE A 186 14.51 -15.09 2.09
N ASN A 187 15.77 -15.41 1.72
CA ASN A 187 16.96 -15.17 2.54
C ASN A 187 17.95 -14.28 1.81
N TRP A 188 18.83 -13.63 2.57
CA TRP A 188 19.95 -12.88 1.98
C TRP A 188 20.79 -13.75 1.02
N LEU A 189 21.08 -15.00 1.39
CA LEU A 189 21.86 -15.92 0.56
C LEU A 189 21.21 -16.22 -0.81
N CYS A 190 19.87 -16.20 -0.88
CA CYS A 190 19.15 -16.47 -2.14
C CYS A 190 19.40 -15.37 -3.17
N SER A 191 19.59 -14.12 -2.72
CA SER A 191 20.12 -13.03 -3.54
C SER A 191 20.50 -11.82 -2.68
N PRO A 192 21.80 -11.62 -2.43
CA PRO A 192 22.29 -10.51 -1.61
C PRO A 192 21.82 -9.15 -2.12
N ALA A 193 21.87 -8.93 -3.44
CA ALA A 193 21.49 -7.67 -4.06
C ALA A 193 20.02 -7.31 -3.82
N VAL A 194 19.10 -8.30 -3.77
CA VAL A 194 17.68 -8.04 -3.50
C VAL A 194 17.48 -7.51 -2.09
N THR A 195 18.17 -8.11 -1.12
CA THR A 195 18.06 -7.75 0.30
C THR A 195 18.78 -6.45 0.63
N GLU A 196 20.01 -6.28 0.14
CA GLU A 196 20.83 -5.11 0.44
C GLU A 196 20.29 -3.86 -0.24
N LEU A 197 19.85 -3.96 -1.51
CA LEU A 197 19.26 -2.81 -2.20
C LEU A 197 17.98 -2.34 -1.51
N GLU A 198 17.16 -3.26 -1.00
CA GLU A 198 15.97 -2.86 -0.23
C GLU A 198 16.32 -2.10 1.03
N THR A 199 17.32 -2.55 1.78
CA THR A 199 17.78 -1.86 2.99
C THR A 199 18.27 -0.44 2.68
N ILE A 200 19.08 -0.29 1.61
CA ILE A 200 19.59 1.01 1.17
C ILE A 200 18.45 1.94 0.73
N VAL A 201 17.55 1.42 -0.10
CA VAL A 201 16.44 2.21 -0.67
C VAL A 201 15.44 2.60 0.41
N MET A 202 15.15 1.71 1.38
CA MET A 202 14.30 2.05 2.51
C MET A 202 14.92 3.16 3.37
N ASP A 203 16.23 3.15 3.60
CA ASP A 203 16.92 4.26 4.26
C ASP A 203 16.84 5.56 3.43
N TRP A 204 16.96 5.50 2.10
CA TRP A 204 16.76 6.67 1.24
C TRP A 204 15.34 7.22 1.32
N VAL A 205 14.34 6.33 1.36
CA VAL A 205 12.93 6.71 1.53
C VAL A 205 12.70 7.34 2.91
N ALA A 206 13.22 6.75 3.99
CA ALA A 206 13.14 7.35 5.31
C ALA A 206 13.78 8.76 5.35
N GLN A 207 14.95 8.93 4.72
CA GLN A 207 15.64 10.22 4.65
C GLN A 207 14.87 11.27 3.84
N MET A 208 14.32 10.92 2.66
CA MET A 208 13.57 11.90 1.86
C MET A 208 12.27 12.35 2.56
N LEU A 209 11.65 11.46 3.34
CA LEU A 209 10.44 11.74 4.12
C LEU A 209 10.76 12.38 5.50
N ALA A 210 12.04 12.59 5.82
CA ALA A 210 12.51 13.06 7.12
C ALA A 210 11.98 12.25 8.31
N LEU A 211 11.89 10.92 8.16
CA LEU A 211 11.56 10.04 9.27
C LEU A 211 12.69 10.09 10.33
N PRO A 212 12.35 10.02 11.63
CA PRO A 212 13.35 9.97 12.70
C PRO A 212 14.38 8.83 12.53
N GLU A 213 15.61 9.05 13.02
CA GLU A 213 16.71 8.08 12.90
C GLU A 213 16.40 6.69 13.47
N CYS A 214 15.46 6.59 14.42
CA CYS A 214 15.03 5.30 14.96
C CYS A 214 14.39 4.37 13.92
N PHE A 215 13.96 4.88 12.77
CA PHE A 215 13.44 4.10 11.65
C PHE A 215 14.51 3.67 10.64
N LEU A 216 15.76 4.13 10.78
CA LEU A 216 16.86 3.78 9.86
C LEU A 216 17.47 2.42 10.20
N SER A 217 17.96 1.74 9.16
CA SER A 217 18.50 0.38 9.25
C SER A 217 19.72 0.24 10.17
N LYS A 218 20.53 1.31 10.33
CA LYS A 218 21.73 1.34 11.18
C LYS A 218 21.43 1.12 12.68
N GLY A 219 20.21 1.44 13.12
CA GLY A 219 19.79 1.37 14.53
C GLY A 219 19.18 0.02 14.93
N LYS A 220 18.07 0.06 15.67
CA LYS A 220 17.21 -1.11 15.92
C LYS A 220 16.04 -1.20 14.94
N GLY A 221 15.72 -0.10 14.27
CA GLY A 221 14.64 -0.03 13.30
C GLY A 221 15.10 -0.34 11.89
N GLY A 222 14.26 0.00 10.93
CA GLY A 222 14.49 -0.22 9.51
C GLY A 222 13.16 -0.29 8.79
N GLY A 223 13.20 -0.57 7.49
CA GLY A 223 12.00 -0.73 6.70
C GLY A 223 12.03 -1.89 5.73
N VAL A 224 10.84 -2.31 5.31
CA VAL A 224 10.58 -3.39 4.36
C VAL A 224 9.56 -2.94 3.32
N ILE A 225 9.71 -3.36 2.07
CA ILE A 225 8.73 -3.09 1.00
C ILE A 225 7.75 -4.27 0.91
N GLN A 226 6.51 -4.00 1.28
CA GLN A 226 5.37 -4.92 1.21
C GLN A 226 4.46 -4.60 0.03
N GLY A 227 3.41 -5.41 -0.16
CA GLY A 227 2.46 -5.21 -1.24
C GLY A 227 1.40 -4.16 -0.93
N SER A 228 1.00 -4.01 0.33
CA SER A 228 -0.05 -3.05 0.67
C SER A 228 0.04 -2.54 2.10
N ALA A 229 -0.50 -1.35 2.36
CA ALA A 229 -0.72 -0.83 3.70
C ALA A 229 -1.53 -1.80 4.57
N SER A 230 -2.45 -2.58 3.97
CA SER A 230 -3.19 -3.61 4.70
C SER A 230 -2.27 -4.71 5.24
N GLU A 231 -1.30 -5.16 4.44
CA GLU A 231 -0.25 -6.10 4.84
C GLU A 231 0.61 -5.50 5.96
N ALA A 232 0.99 -4.22 5.83
CA ALA A 232 1.82 -3.52 6.80
C ALA A 232 1.13 -3.41 8.17
N ILE A 233 -0.14 -2.98 8.16
CA ILE A 233 -0.97 -2.86 9.35
C ILE A 233 -1.12 -4.21 10.05
N VAL A 234 -1.50 -5.28 9.34
CA VAL A 234 -1.69 -6.58 9.99
C VAL A 234 -0.37 -7.18 10.49
N THR A 235 0.73 -6.97 9.77
CA THR A 235 2.08 -7.38 10.20
C THR A 235 2.43 -6.71 11.53
N CYS A 236 2.29 -5.38 11.62
CA CYS A 236 2.51 -4.63 12.86
C CYS A 236 1.54 -5.04 13.97
N MET A 237 0.29 -5.33 13.63
CA MET A 237 -0.73 -5.70 14.60
C MET A 237 -0.47 -7.07 15.21
N VAL A 238 0.02 -8.03 14.43
CA VAL A 238 0.48 -9.34 14.95
C VAL A 238 1.71 -9.15 15.85
N ALA A 239 2.69 -8.36 15.41
CA ALA A 239 3.87 -8.03 16.23
C ALA A 239 3.50 -7.36 17.56
N ALA A 240 2.60 -6.38 17.53
CA ALA A 240 2.10 -5.71 18.72
C ALA A 240 1.36 -6.66 19.68
N ARG A 241 0.57 -7.59 19.13
CA ARG A 241 -0.16 -8.60 19.90
C ARG A 241 0.81 -9.49 20.67
N GLU A 242 1.80 -10.06 19.98
CA GLU A 242 2.80 -10.92 20.60
C GLU A 242 3.66 -10.15 21.60
N ARG A 243 4.08 -8.93 21.26
CA ARG A 243 4.82 -8.04 22.18
C ARG A 243 4.05 -7.78 23.47
N PHE A 244 2.74 -7.50 23.38
CA PHE A 244 1.90 -7.25 24.54
C PHE A 244 1.76 -8.50 25.41
N ILE A 245 1.50 -9.66 24.79
CA ILE A 245 1.37 -10.95 25.49
C ILE A 245 2.67 -11.29 26.21
N THR A 246 3.80 -11.27 25.51
CA THR A 246 5.11 -11.59 26.08
C THR A 246 5.44 -10.69 27.27
N ARG A 247 5.30 -9.37 27.13
CA ARG A 247 5.53 -8.44 28.24
C ARG A 247 4.59 -8.64 29.42
N THR A 248 3.35 -9.06 29.17
CA THR A 248 2.39 -9.37 30.24
C THR A 248 2.82 -10.61 31.00
N LEU A 249 3.21 -11.68 30.31
CA LEU A 249 3.73 -12.91 30.91
C LEU A 249 5.02 -12.65 31.71
N GLU A 250 5.94 -11.84 31.18
CA GLU A 250 7.16 -11.44 31.87
C GLU A 250 6.86 -10.68 33.17
N LYS A 251 5.88 -9.76 33.16
CA LYS A 251 5.44 -9.03 34.37
C LYS A 251 4.77 -9.94 35.40
N GLU A 252 4.09 -11.00 34.96
CA GLU A 252 3.52 -12.01 35.86
C GLU A 252 4.61 -12.83 36.56
N GLY A 253 5.78 -13.01 35.93
CA GLY A 253 6.95 -13.65 36.56
C GLY A 253 6.77 -15.13 36.87
N ILE A 254 5.79 -15.79 36.26
CA ILE A 254 5.46 -17.20 36.50
C ILE A 254 6.25 -18.09 35.53
N VAL A 255 6.88 -19.15 36.05
CA VAL A 255 7.49 -20.18 35.22
C VAL A 255 6.40 -21.10 34.70
N LEU A 256 6.10 -21.00 33.41
CA LEU A 256 5.09 -21.80 32.72
C LEU A 256 5.75 -22.78 31.74
N THR A 257 5.17 -23.97 31.59
CA THR A 257 5.49 -24.86 30.45
C THR A 257 5.03 -24.22 29.14
N GLU A 258 5.49 -24.72 28.00
CA GLU A 258 5.07 -24.17 26.69
C GLU A 258 3.55 -24.28 26.47
N GLU A 259 2.92 -25.39 26.84
CA GLU A 259 1.46 -25.57 26.79
C GLU A 259 0.74 -24.55 27.68
N GLN A 260 1.22 -24.34 28.91
CA GLN A 260 0.63 -23.35 29.83
C GLN A 260 0.81 -21.91 29.34
N LYS A 261 1.94 -21.61 28.68
CA LYS A 261 2.16 -20.30 28.04
C LYS A 261 1.16 -20.09 26.91
N GLU A 262 0.88 -21.11 26.11
CA GLU A 262 -0.09 -21.04 25.02
C GLU A 262 -1.50 -20.73 25.56
N ASP A 263 -1.96 -21.48 26.56
CA ASP A 263 -3.26 -21.27 27.21
C ASP A 263 -3.36 -19.87 27.85
N ARG A 264 -2.31 -19.43 28.55
CA ARG A 264 -2.29 -18.09 29.16
C ARG A 264 -2.28 -17.00 28.09
N SER A 265 -1.55 -17.19 27.01
CA SER A 265 -1.50 -16.29 25.87
C SER A 265 -2.87 -16.16 25.20
N ALA A 266 -3.60 -17.27 25.03
CA ALA A 266 -4.96 -17.27 24.50
C ALA A 266 -5.92 -16.48 25.42
N ALA A 267 -5.80 -16.66 26.73
CA ALA A 267 -6.59 -15.91 27.71
C ALA A 267 -6.31 -14.40 27.65
N ILE A 268 -5.04 -13.97 27.54
CA ILE A 268 -4.67 -12.56 27.38
C ILE A 268 -5.19 -12.02 26.04
N ARG A 269 -4.95 -12.75 24.94
CA ARG A 269 -5.41 -12.39 23.58
C ARG A 269 -6.91 -12.14 23.54
N SER A 270 -7.69 -12.91 24.29
CA SER A 270 -9.14 -12.75 24.41
C SER A 270 -9.60 -11.42 25.00
N LYS A 271 -8.70 -10.57 25.52
CA LYS A 271 -9.04 -9.23 26.06
C LYS A 271 -8.51 -8.09 25.20
N LEU A 272 -7.66 -8.39 24.21
CA LEU A 272 -6.97 -7.39 23.41
C LEU A 272 -7.92 -6.65 22.47
N VAL A 273 -7.76 -5.32 22.40
CA VAL A 273 -8.55 -4.42 21.54
C VAL A 273 -7.62 -3.56 20.68
N ALA A 274 -7.76 -3.67 19.36
CA ALA A 274 -7.19 -2.74 18.39
C ALA A 274 -8.11 -1.53 18.21
N LEU A 275 -7.51 -0.34 18.09
CA LEU A 275 -8.19 0.94 18.02
C LEU A 275 -7.86 1.66 16.70
N ALA A 276 -8.83 2.41 16.20
CA ALA A 276 -8.67 3.38 15.12
C ALA A 276 -9.86 4.36 15.15
N THR A 277 -9.83 5.43 14.35
CA THR A 277 -11.04 6.28 14.20
C THR A 277 -12.07 5.59 13.31
N LYS A 278 -13.30 6.12 13.27
CA LYS A 278 -14.31 5.74 12.25
C LYS A 278 -13.90 6.11 10.82
N HIS A 279 -12.91 7.00 10.64
CA HIS A 279 -12.45 7.49 9.34
C HIS A 279 -11.17 6.78 8.86
N THR A 280 -10.48 6.07 9.75
CA THR A 280 -9.35 5.20 9.40
C THR A 280 -9.80 4.14 8.41
N HIS A 281 -8.89 3.78 7.49
CA HIS A 281 -9.18 2.79 6.45
C HIS A 281 -9.58 1.43 7.06
N SER A 282 -10.51 0.75 6.39
CA SER A 282 -11.10 -0.52 6.86
C SER A 282 -10.09 -1.67 7.01
N SER A 283 -8.88 -1.51 6.47
CA SER A 283 -7.75 -2.41 6.66
C SER A 283 -7.39 -2.62 8.12
N THR A 284 -7.56 -1.62 9.00
CA THR A 284 -7.26 -1.80 10.42
C THR A 284 -8.24 -2.78 11.09
N HIS A 285 -9.54 -2.62 10.85
CA HIS A 285 -10.53 -3.55 11.36
C HIS A 285 -10.33 -4.96 10.76
N LYS A 286 -10.05 -5.04 9.45
CA LYS A 286 -9.70 -6.32 8.81
C LYS A 286 -8.46 -6.96 9.45
N GLY A 287 -7.44 -6.16 9.76
CA GLY A 287 -6.23 -6.58 10.46
C GLY A 287 -6.53 -7.18 11.83
N ALA A 288 -7.44 -6.56 12.60
CA ALA A 288 -7.85 -7.08 13.91
C ALA A 288 -8.54 -8.45 13.80
N ASN A 289 -9.39 -8.62 12.78
CA ASN A 289 -10.02 -9.91 12.50
C ASN A 289 -8.98 -10.99 12.17
N ILE A 290 -7.98 -10.68 11.34
CA ILE A 290 -6.90 -11.62 11.00
C ILE A 290 -6.01 -11.90 12.22
N ALA A 291 -5.71 -10.89 13.04
CA ALA A 291 -4.93 -11.04 14.26
C ALA A 291 -5.69 -11.78 15.39
N GLY A 292 -6.99 -12.02 15.22
CA GLY A 292 -7.83 -12.69 16.22
C GLY A 292 -8.08 -11.83 17.47
N THR A 293 -8.21 -10.52 17.32
CA THR A 293 -8.44 -9.57 18.42
C THR A 293 -9.72 -8.74 18.20
N ARG A 294 -10.17 -8.03 19.24
CA ARG A 294 -11.33 -7.13 19.13
C ARG A 294 -10.92 -5.86 18.39
N PHE A 295 -11.89 -5.21 17.76
CA PHE A 295 -11.75 -3.86 17.21
C PHE A 295 -12.76 -2.91 17.86
N ARG A 296 -12.34 -1.67 18.14
CA ARG A 296 -13.23 -0.57 18.54
C ARG A 296 -12.83 0.70 17.79
N SER A 297 -13.83 1.38 17.24
CA SER A 297 -13.62 2.70 16.65
C SER A 297 -13.71 3.80 17.70
N ILE A 298 -12.94 4.86 17.49
CA ILE A 298 -12.98 6.11 18.26
C ILE A 298 -13.73 7.15 17.43
N ASP A 299 -14.69 7.82 18.09
CA ASP A 299 -15.40 8.93 17.49
C ASP A 299 -14.52 10.18 17.41
N THR A 300 -14.61 10.89 16.30
CA THR A 300 -13.93 12.18 16.06
C THR A 300 -14.96 13.22 15.65
N GLN A 301 -14.55 14.49 15.61
CA GLN A 301 -15.49 15.60 15.47
C GLN A 301 -15.21 16.41 14.21
N LEU A 302 -16.22 17.06 13.66
CA LEU A 302 -16.00 17.96 12.52
C LEU A 302 -15.09 19.16 12.90
N SER A 303 -15.13 19.60 14.16
CA SER A 303 -14.36 20.76 14.65
C SER A 303 -12.84 20.58 14.55
N ASN A 304 -12.36 19.34 14.44
CA ASN A 304 -10.95 19.01 14.21
C ASN A 304 -10.75 18.29 12.87
N ALA A 305 -11.65 18.54 11.91
CA ALA A 305 -11.65 17.91 10.59
C ALA A 305 -11.62 16.37 10.64
N PHE A 306 -12.20 15.78 11.69
CA PHE A 306 -12.21 14.34 11.97
C PHE A 306 -10.84 13.73 12.33
N GLY A 307 -9.85 14.55 12.68
CA GLY A 307 -8.56 14.08 13.21
C GLY A 307 -8.67 13.63 14.67
N LEU A 308 -8.15 12.45 14.99
CA LEU A 308 -8.10 11.93 16.37
C LEU A 308 -7.28 12.85 17.28
N GLN A 309 -7.81 13.14 18.47
CA GLN A 309 -7.09 13.86 19.52
C GLN A 309 -6.75 12.93 20.68
N GLY A 310 -5.68 13.25 21.41
CA GLY A 310 -5.26 12.51 22.59
C GLY A 310 -6.35 12.39 23.67
N ARG A 311 -7.21 13.39 23.83
CA ARG A 311 -8.33 13.35 24.79
C ARG A 311 -9.35 12.24 24.47
N GLU A 312 -9.69 12.06 23.19
CA GLU A 312 -10.65 11.04 22.75
C GLU A 312 -10.03 9.64 22.87
N LEU A 313 -8.74 9.52 22.54
CA LEU A 313 -7.96 8.32 22.74
C LEU A 313 -7.91 7.90 24.22
N ARG A 314 -7.52 8.82 25.11
CA ARG A 314 -7.43 8.55 26.56
C ARG A 314 -8.77 8.11 27.12
N ALA A 315 -9.85 8.83 26.82
CA ALA A 315 -11.19 8.48 27.28
C ALA A 315 -11.60 7.07 26.83
N THR A 316 -11.24 6.69 25.60
CA THR A 316 -11.52 5.34 25.08
C THR A 316 -10.69 4.27 25.77
N ILE A 317 -9.40 4.51 25.98
CA ILE A 317 -8.51 3.58 26.69
C ILE A 317 -9.04 3.30 28.09
N GLU A 318 -9.36 4.34 28.86
CA GLU A 318 -9.83 4.21 30.23
C GLU A 318 -11.19 3.51 30.32
N LYS A 319 -12.09 3.80 29.39
CA LYS A 319 -13.37 3.08 29.28
C LYS A 319 -13.15 1.59 29.03
N LEU A 320 -12.26 1.21 28.11
CA LEU A 320 -12.00 -0.20 27.82
C LEU A 320 -11.33 -0.92 28.99
N LYS A 321 -10.37 -0.28 29.64
CA LYS A 321 -9.75 -0.81 30.86
C LYS A 321 -10.75 -1.04 31.98
N SER A 322 -11.70 -0.13 32.19
CA SER A 322 -12.79 -0.31 33.17
C SER A 322 -13.69 -1.52 32.87
N GLN A 323 -13.70 -2.00 31.63
CA GLN A 323 -14.43 -3.19 31.18
C GLN A 323 -13.58 -4.47 31.22
N GLY A 324 -12.35 -4.40 31.75
CA GLY A 324 -11.41 -5.52 31.77
C GLY A 324 -10.83 -5.88 30.39
N LEU A 325 -10.87 -4.94 29.44
CA LEU A 325 -10.27 -5.07 28.12
C LEU A 325 -8.94 -4.31 28.04
N GLU A 326 -8.07 -4.77 27.16
CA GLU A 326 -6.69 -4.26 27.04
C GLU A 326 -6.45 -3.67 25.65
N PRO A 327 -6.48 -2.33 25.49
CA PRO A 327 -5.98 -1.70 24.29
C PRO A 327 -4.50 -2.05 24.07
N TYR A 328 -4.16 -2.51 22.86
CA TYR A 328 -2.78 -2.93 22.55
C TYR A 328 -2.24 -2.35 21.24
N PHE A 329 -3.12 -1.87 20.36
CA PHE A 329 -2.76 -1.33 19.06
C PHE A 329 -3.66 -0.14 18.72
N LEU A 330 -3.07 0.90 18.15
CA LEU A 330 -3.76 2.07 17.62
C LEU A 330 -3.21 2.38 16.23
N THR A 331 -4.09 2.45 15.23
CA THR A 331 -3.77 3.12 13.96
C THR A 331 -4.10 4.60 14.09
N VAL A 332 -3.12 5.45 13.77
CA VAL A 332 -3.30 6.89 13.56
C VAL A 332 -3.06 7.21 12.09
N SER A 333 -3.72 8.23 11.55
CA SER A 333 -3.71 8.51 10.12
C SER A 333 -3.05 9.85 9.79
N LEU A 334 -2.11 9.81 8.83
CA LEU A 334 -1.71 10.98 8.04
C LEU A 334 -2.43 10.90 6.70
N GLY A 335 -3.62 11.49 6.64
CA GLY A 335 -4.47 11.45 5.45
C GLY A 335 -5.42 10.26 5.43
N THR A 336 -6.55 10.36 6.14
CA THR A 336 -7.64 9.37 6.06
C THR A 336 -8.23 9.26 4.65
N THR A 337 -8.88 8.14 4.34
CA THR A 337 -9.36 7.89 2.98
C THR A 337 -10.47 8.86 2.54
N ASN A 338 -11.44 9.13 3.42
CA ASN A 338 -12.62 9.91 3.03
C ASN A 338 -12.31 11.39 2.83
N THR A 339 -11.53 11.98 3.73
CA THR A 339 -11.34 13.44 3.82
C THR A 339 -9.89 13.89 3.93
N CYS A 340 -8.93 12.97 3.87
CA CYS A 340 -7.52 13.26 4.16
C CYS A 340 -7.31 13.90 5.54
N ALA A 341 -8.14 13.54 6.54
CA ALA A 341 -7.95 13.99 7.92
C ALA A 341 -6.56 13.57 8.44
N VAL A 342 -5.98 14.42 9.28
CA VAL A 342 -4.68 14.19 9.93
C VAL A 342 -4.91 14.16 11.44
N ASP A 343 -4.48 13.09 12.09
CA ASP A 343 -4.58 12.95 13.53
C ASP A 343 -3.58 13.86 14.26
N ASP A 344 -3.92 14.31 15.47
CA ASP A 344 -3.04 15.15 16.27
C ASP A 344 -1.95 14.30 16.96
N PHE A 345 -0.85 14.10 16.23
CA PHE A 345 0.27 13.30 16.70
C PHE A 345 0.90 13.83 18.00
N ALA A 346 0.84 15.14 18.26
CA ALA A 346 1.43 15.72 19.46
C ALA A 346 0.67 15.27 20.72
N SER A 347 -0.66 15.45 20.74
CA SER A 347 -1.49 15.03 21.88
C SER A 347 -1.58 13.51 22.01
N ILE A 348 -1.52 12.76 20.91
CA ILE A 348 -1.45 11.29 20.95
C ILE A 348 -0.12 10.82 21.57
N ALA A 349 1.00 11.46 21.22
CA ALA A 349 2.30 11.15 21.81
C ALA A 349 2.35 11.43 23.32
N GLU A 350 1.56 12.39 23.83
CA GLU A 350 1.37 12.58 25.28
C GLU A 350 0.67 11.40 25.93
N VAL A 351 -0.42 10.90 25.33
CA VAL A 351 -1.15 9.73 25.83
C VAL A 351 -0.28 8.48 25.83
N LYS A 352 0.53 8.28 24.78
CA LYS A 352 1.45 7.14 24.67
C LYS A 352 2.42 7.02 25.85
N ARG A 353 2.82 8.13 26.48
CA ARG A 353 3.73 8.11 27.65
C ARG A 353 3.12 7.37 28.84
N ASP A 354 1.80 7.52 29.03
CA ASP A 354 1.07 6.86 30.12
C ASP A 354 0.70 5.40 29.78
N TYR A 355 0.62 5.07 28.49
CA TYR A 355 0.28 3.74 28.00
C TYR A 355 1.34 3.20 27.04
N PRO A 356 2.59 2.96 27.52
CA PRO A 356 3.72 2.63 26.66
C PRO A 356 3.58 1.28 25.93
N ASP A 357 2.72 0.39 26.44
CA ASP A 357 2.48 -0.94 25.87
C ASP A 357 1.50 -0.92 24.67
N ILE A 358 0.77 0.18 24.43
CA ILE A 358 -0.07 0.32 23.23
C ILE A 358 0.83 0.61 22.04
N TRP A 359 0.90 -0.28 21.06
CA TRP A 359 1.57 -0.01 19.78
C TRP A 359 0.84 1.10 19.02
N ILE A 360 1.56 2.11 18.54
CA ILE A 360 1.01 3.13 17.65
C ILE A 360 1.62 2.99 16.26
N HIS A 361 0.75 2.78 15.27
CA HIS A 361 1.10 2.67 13.87
C HIS A 361 0.54 3.88 13.11
N VAL A 362 1.41 4.59 12.39
CA VAL A 362 1.01 5.69 11.50
C VAL A 362 0.71 5.13 10.11
N ASP A 363 -0.58 5.07 9.76
CA ASP A 363 -1.03 4.83 8.39
C ASP A 363 -0.98 6.15 7.62
N ALA A 364 0.03 6.26 6.75
CA ALA A 364 0.20 7.38 5.85
C ALA A 364 0.12 6.93 4.38
N ALA A 365 -0.67 5.89 4.08
CA ALA A 365 -0.65 5.21 2.80
C ALA A 365 -0.72 6.16 1.59
N TYR A 366 -1.59 7.19 1.63
CA TYR A 366 -1.68 8.18 0.55
C TYR A 366 -0.79 9.41 0.80
N ALA A 367 -0.97 10.10 1.93
CA ALA A 367 -0.39 11.41 2.14
C ALA A 367 1.04 11.37 2.71
N GLY A 368 1.54 10.21 3.14
CA GLY A 368 2.89 10.04 3.67
C GLY A 368 3.97 10.46 2.68
N VAL A 369 3.73 10.32 1.37
CA VAL A 369 4.69 10.76 0.35
C VAL A 369 4.78 12.28 0.22
N ALA A 370 3.81 13.05 0.75
CA ALA A 370 3.92 14.51 0.80
C ALA A 370 5.07 14.98 1.72
N LEU A 371 5.54 14.13 2.64
CA LEU A 371 6.68 14.40 3.51
C LEU A 371 8.01 14.58 2.74
N VAL A 372 8.06 14.27 1.44
CA VAL A 372 9.21 14.67 0.60
C VAL A 372 9.40 16.19 0.57
N LEU A 373 8.31 16.94 0.78
CA LEU A 373 8.28 18.39 0.84
C LEU A 373 8.60 18.88 2.26
N PRO A 374 9.61 19.76 2.44
CA PRO A 374 9.99 20.28 3.77
C PRO A 374 8.83 20.87 4.58
N GLU A 375 7.87 21.51 3.92
CA GLU A 375 6.69 22.11 4.54
C GLU A 375 5.79 21.10 5.29
N TYR A 376 5.80 19.82 4.91
CA TYR A 376 5.04 18.76 5.59
C TYR A 376 5.85 17.97 6.63
N GLN A 377 7.18 18.11 6.65
CA GLN A 377 8.05 17.33 7.54
C GLN A 377 7.86 17.65 9.03
N HIS A 378 7.12 18.70 9.37
CA HIS A 378 6.77 19.02 10.74
C HIS A 378 5.96 17.91 11.44
N TYR A 379 5.22 17.09 10.69
CA TYR A 379 4.51 15.92 11.24
C TYR A 379 5.46 14.86 11.82
N CYS A 380 6.65 14.69 11.23
CA CYS A 380 7.61 13.67 11.63
C CYS A 380 8.19 13.87 13.05
N LYS A 381 8.08 15.08 13.62
CA LYS A 381 8.59 15.44 14.95
C LYS A 381 8.09 14.51 16.06
N HIS A 382 6.89 13.96 15.90
CA HIS A 382 6.24 13.11 16.90
C HIS A 382 6.40 11.61 16.63
N PHE A 383 6.87 11.22 15.44
CA PHE A 383 6.93 9.82 15.03
C PHE A 383 7.94 9.00 15.83
N SER A 384 8.91 9.64 16.50
CA SER A 384 9.80 8.97 17.45
C SER A 384 9.07 8.41 18.67
N ALA A 385 7.85 8.87 18.96
CA ALA A 385 6.99 8.28 19.99
C ALA A 385 6.17 7.08 19.50
N PHE A 386 6.14 6.81 18.19
CA PHE A 386 5.27 5.80 17.56
C PHE A 386 6.07 4.62 17.03
N ASP A 387 5.50 3.43 17.12
CA ASP A 387 6.22 2.17 16.94
C ASP A 387 6.47 1.84 15.46
N SER A 388 5.55 2.22 14.56
CA SER A 388 5.69 2.02 13.11
C SER A 388 5.02 3.09 12.25
N PHE A 389 5.42 3.17 10.98
CA PHE A 389 4.91 4.09 9.96
C PHE A 389 4.84 3.35 8.62
N ASP A 390 3.79 3.55 7.82
CA ASP A 390 3.78 3.11 6.43
C ASP A 390 3.31 4.18 5.43
N THR A 391 3.77 4.05 4.19
CA THR A 391 3.31 4.87 3.06
C THR A 391 3.35 4.08 1.75
N ASN A 392 2.42 4.37 0.82
CA ASN A 392 2.38 3.70 -0.49
C ASN A 392 3.00 4.58 -1.57
N LEU A 393 4.21 4.24 -2.01
CA LEU A 393 4.83 4.92 -3.15
C LEU A 393 4.01 4.74 -4.44
N HIS A 394 3.27 3.63 -4.51
CA HIS A 394 2.38 3.33 -5.63
C HIS A 394 1.06 4.09 -5.65
N LYS A 395 0.77 4.89 -4.62
CA LYS A 395 -0.36 5.81 -4.69
C LYS A 395 0.03 7.09 -5.40
N TRP A 396 1.02 7.81 -4.89
CA TRP A 396 1.26 9.20 -5.28
C TRP A 396 2.74 9.56 -5.52
N LEU A 397 3.64 8.56 -5.61
CA LEU A 397 5.08 8.78 -5.83
C LEU A 397 5.64 7.94 -7.00
N LEU A 398 4.89 7.90 -8.10
CA LEU A 398 5.36 7.44 -9.42
C LEU A 398 5.89 6.00 -9.48
N THR A 399 5.59 5.15 -8.50
CA THR A 399 6.08 3.76 -8.45
C THR A 399 4.97 2.79 -8.81
N ASN A 400 5.19 1.87 -9.76
CA ASN A 400 4.17 0.90 -10.16
C ASN A 400 3.62 0.06 -8.99
N PHE A 401 2.33 -0.24 -9.04
CA PHE A 401 1.67 -1.15 -8.10
C PHE A 401 2.35 -2.54 -8.15
N ASP A 402 2.84 -3.14 -7.05
CA ASP A 402 2.67 -2.78 -5.64
C ASP A 402 3.97 -2.32 -4.91
N ALA A 403 3.90 -1.27 -4.11
CA ALA A 403 5.05 -0.77 -3.34
C ALA A 403 4.60 -0.03 -2.07
N SER A 404 4.47 -0.77 -0.97
CA SER A 404 4.10 -0.25 0.35
C SER A 404 5.34 -0.27 1.24
N CYS A 405 5.79 0.89 1.70
CA CYS A 405 6.98 1.01 2.53
C CYS A 405 6.56 0.99 4.00
N LEU A 406 6.88 -0.09 4.73
CA LEU A 406 6.69 -0.18 6.18
C LEU A 406 8.02 0.12 6.88
N PHE A 407 7.97 0.96 7.92
CA PHE A 407 9.08 1.25 8.81
C PHE A 407 8.71 0.92 10.26
N VAL A 408 9.65 0.33 10.99
CA VAL A 408 9.50 0.01 12.42
C VAL A 408 10.68 0.55 13.22
N GLN A 409 10.44 0.97 14.46
CA GLN A 409 11.54 1.41 15.35
C GLN A 409 12.35 0.24 15.92
N ASN A 410 11.74 -0.94 16.04
CA ASN A 410 12.40 -2.13 16.54
C ASN A 410 12.04 -3.34 15.67
N ARG A 411 12.99 -3.74 14.80
CA ARG A 411 12.82 -4.90 13.92
C ARG A 411 12.56 -6.20 14.68
N ARG A 412 13.06 -6.32 15.92
CA ARG A 412 12.87 -7.52 16.73
C ARG A 412 11.42 -7.78 17.05
N ASP A 413 10.61 -6.73 17.19
CA ASP A 413 9.17 -6.91 17.42
C ASP A 413 8.51 -7.68 16.25
N LEU A 414 9.01 -7.54 15.02
CA LEU A 414 8.55 -8.32 13.87
C LEU A 414 9.12 -9.74 13.89
N THR A 415 10.45 -9.87 14.03
CA THR A 415 11.11 -11.18 13.93
C THR A 415 10.72 -12.11 15.06
N ASP A 416 10.54 -11.60 16.28
CA ASP A 416 10.12 -12.39 17.43
C ASP A 416 8.68 -12.92 17.26
N ALA A 417 7.84 -12.20 16.51
CA ALA A 417 6.45 -12.58 16.25
C ALA A 417 6.28 -13.49 15.02
N LEU A 418 7.15 -13.38 14.03
CA LEU A 418 6.97 -14.00 12.71
C LEU A 418 8.01 -15.07 12.36
N SER A 419 9.17 -15.08 13.03
CA SER A 419 10.22 -16.03 12.68
C SER A 419 9.84 -17.44 13.10
N ILE A 420 9.78 -18.32 12.11
CA ILE A 420 9.75 -19.77 12.28
C ILE A 420 10.85 -20.28 11.37
N THR A 421 11.93 -20.83 11.94
CA THR A 421 13.12 -21.24 11.17
C THR A 421 13.28 -22.77 11.10
N PRO A 422 12.64 -23.44 10.12
CA PRO A 422 12.94 -24.81 9.73
C PRO A 422 14.42 -25.02 9.35
N ALA A 423 14.89 -26.27 9.40
CA ALA A 423 16.28 -26.62 9.10
C ALA A 423 16.73 -26.17 7.69
N TYR A 424 15.86 -26.23 6.67
CA TYR A 424 16.20 -25.88 5.28
C TYR A 424 16.39 -24.37 5.04
N LEU A 425 16.07 -23.52 6.02
CA LEU A 425 16.18 -22.07 5.94
C LEU A 425 17.39 -21.49 6.68
N ARG A 426 18.16 -22.34 7.39
CA ARG A 426 19.34 -21.94 8.16
C ARG A 426 20.56 -21.73 7.27
N ASN A 427 21.36 -20.72 7.61
CA ASN A 427 22.65 -20.47 7.01
C ASN A 427 23.52 -19.65 7.98
N GLU A 428 24.83 -19.68 7.79
CA GLU A 428 25.80 -19.09 8.72
C GLU A 428 25.61 -17.57 8.90
N PHE A 429 25.20 -16.83 7.87
CA PHE A 429 25.02 -15.37 7.97
C PHE A 429 23.81 -15.01 8.83
N SER A 430 22.70 -15.73 8.65
CA SER A 430 21.48 -15.56 9.44
C SER A 430 21.67 -15.99 10.89
N ASP A 431 22.32 -17.13 11.13
CA ASP A 431 22.58 -17.66 12.48
C ASP A 431 23.52 -16.74 13.29
N GLN A 432 24.41 -16.01 12.61
CA GLN A 432 25.28 -15.01 13.22
C GLN A 432 24.60 -13.63 13.38
N GLY A 433 23.38 -13.45 12.88
CA GLY A 433 22.64 -12.19 12.92
C GLY A 433 23.30 -11.07 12.10
N LEU A 434 24.11 -11.42 11.09
CA LEU A 434 24.86 -10.47 10.26
C LEU A 434 24.03 -9.88 9.11
N VAL A 435 22.89 -10.49 8.79
CA VAL A 435 22.04 -10.14 7.64
C VAL A 435 20.58 -9.99 8.07
N THR A 436 19.81 -9.26 7.26
CA THR A 436 18.36 -9.14 7.43
C THR A 436 17.67 -10.16 6.53
N ASP A 437 17.01 -11.15 7.11
CA ASP A 437 16.11 -12.03 6.36
C ASP A 437 14.70 -11.46 6.38
N TYR A 438 14.36 -10.72 5.33
CA TYR A 438 13.09 -10.02 5.26
C TYR A 438 11.85 -10.93 5.25
N ARG A 439 12.00 -12.24 5.01
CA ARG A 439 10.89 -13.19 5.22
C ARG A 439 10.28 -13.07 6.64
N ASP A 440 11.08 -12.69 7.64
CA ASP A 440 10.66 -12.56 9.03
C ASP A 440 10.09 -11.15 9.35
N TRP A 441 9.93 -10.29 8.34
CA TRP A 441 9.39 -8.92 8.45
C TRP A 441 8.04 -8.74 7.72
N GLN A 442 7.50 -9.83 7.18
CA GLN A 442 6.28 -9.83 6.36
C GLN A 442 5.56 -11.17 6.49
N ILE A 443 4.38 -11.30 5.88
CA ILE A 443 3.60 -12.55 5.91
C ILE A 443 4.14 -13.60 4.94
N PRO A 444 4.43 -13.27 3.65
CA PRO A 444 4.87 -14.29 2.69
C PRO A 444 6.34 -14.67 2.89
N LEU A 445 6.66 -15.96 2.71
CA LEU A 445 8.05 -16.44 2.67
C LEU A 445 8.80 -15.85 1.47
N GLY A 446 8.29 -16.11 0.27
CA GLY A 446 8.88 -15.62 -0.98
C GLY A 446 8.58 -14.14 -1.21
N ARG A 447 9.52 -13.42 -1.82
CA ARG A 447 9.38 -11.99 -2.13
C ARG A 447 9.98 -11.59 -3.47
N ARG A 448 9.37 -10.58 -4.08
CA ARG A 448 9.82 -9.95 -5.35
C ARG A 448 10.96 -8.97 -5.09
N PHE A 449 11.68 -8.60 -6.15
CA PHE A 449 12.69 -7.54 -6.11
C PHE A 449 12.07 -6.13 -6.17
N ARG A 450 11.16 -5.82 -5.24
CA ARG A 450 10.40 -4.55 -5.22
C ARG A 450 11.27 -3.31 -5.08
N ALA A 451 12.40 -3.42 -4.39
CA ALA A 451 13.36 -2.31 -4.24
C ALA A 451 13.88 -1.79 -5.58
N LEU A 452 13.90 -2.62 -6.63
CA LEU A 452 14.46 -2.24 -7.92
C LEU A 452 13.65 -1.12 -8.58
N LYS A 453 12.32 -1.23 -8.65
CA LYS A 453 11.49 -0.15 -9.21
C LYS A 453 11.56 1.14 -8.40
N VAL A 454 11.64 1.05 -7.07
CA VAL A 454 11.77 2.22 -6.21
C VAL A 454 13.13 2.90 -6.45
N TRP A 455 14.19 2.11 -6.53
CA TRP A 455 15.54 2.60 -6.86
C TRP A 455 15.59 3.30 -8.22
N PHE A 456 14.97 2.72 -9.24
CA PHE A 456 14.89 3.33 -10.57
C PHE A 456 14.16 4.68 -10.52
N VAL A 457 12.98 4.73 -9.91
CA VAL A 457 12.18 5.97 -9.77
C VAL A 457 12.98 7.07 -9.07
N ILE A 458 13.58 6.76 -7.91
CA ILE A 458 14.37 7.74 -7.14
C ILE A 458 15.57 8.23 -7.94
N ARG A 459 16.29 7.34 -8.62
CA ARG A 459 17.48 7.72 -9.41
C ARG A 459 17.15 8.51 -10.67
N THR A 460 16.03 8.22 -11.30
CA THR A 460 15.59 8.93 -12.51
C THR A 460 15.15 10.35 -12.21
N TRP A 461 14.33 10.54 -11.16
CA TRP A 461 13.72 11.84 -10.88
C TRP A 461 14.50 12.69 -9.87
N GLY A 462 15.26 12.04 -8.99
CA GLY A 462 15.85 12.68 -7.82
C GLY A 462 14.78 13.20 -6.84
N VAL A 463 15.23 13.63 -5.66
CA VAL A 463 14.30 14.17 -4.64
C VAL A 463 13.61 15.44 -5.15
N GLU A 464 14.30 16.31 -5.90
CA GLU A 464 13.71 17.53 -6.44
C GLU A 464 12.63 17.28 -7.49
N GLY A 465 12.80 16.28 -8.37
CA GLY A 465 11.75 15.90 -9.33
C GLY A 465 10.51 15.34 -8.64
N LEU A 466 10.70 14.53 -7.60
CA LEU A 466 9.60 14.01 -6.77
C LEU A 466 8.88 15.14 -6.00
N ARG A 467 9.62 16.13 -5.47
CA ARG A 467 9.04 17.34 -4.86
C ARG A 467 8.23 18.14 -5.86
N ALA A 468 8.77 18.37 -7.06
CA ALA A 468 8.07 19.08 -8.13
C ALA A 468 6.76 18.37 -8.52
N HIS A 469 6.77 17.04 -8.59
CA HIS A 469 5.59 16.22 -8.85
C HIS A 469 4.48 16.44 -7.81
N ILE A 470 4.79 16.34 -6.51
CA ILE A 470 3.80 16.57 -5.45
C ILE A 470 3.31 18.03 -5.48
N LYS A 471 4.21 19.01 -5.61
CA LYS A 471 3.84 20.44 -5.68
C LYS A 471 2.91 20.75 -6.84
N HIS A 472 3.10 20.11 -8.00
CA HIS A 472 2.21 20.28 -9.14
C HIS A 472 0.77 19.87 -8.81
N HIS A 473 0.58 18.69 -8.22
CA HIS A 473 -0.74 18.20 -7.83
C HIS A 473 -1.41 19.04 -6.73
N LEU A 474 -0.63 19.60 -5.79
CA LEU A 474 -1.12 20.56 -4.81
C LEU A 474 -1.63 21.84 -5.47
N LYS A 475 -0.92 22.39 -6.47
CA LYS A 475 -1.40 23.54 -7.25
C LYS A 475 -2.71 23.25 -7.98
N LEU A 476 -2.86 22.05 -8.53
CA LEU A 476 -4.11 21.62 -9.16
C LEU A 476 -5.27 21.52 -8.15
N ALA A 477 -4.98 21.08 -6.92
CA ALA A 477 -5.95 21.08 -5.84
C ALA A 477 -6.37 22.49 -5.44
N ASP A 478 -5.41 23.41 -5.29
CA ASP A 478 -5.66 24.82 -4.99
C ASP A 478 -6.54 25.48 -6.06
N LEU A 479 -6.25 25.20 -7.34
CA LEU A 479 -7.08 25.63 -8.45
C LEU A 479 -8.51 25.10 -8.29
N PHE A 480 -8.69 23.80 -8.06
CA PHE A 480 -10.03 23.23 -7.89
C PHE A 480 -10.78 23.84 -6.70
N VAL A 481 -10.10 24.05 -5.57
CA VAL A 481 -10.67 24.73 -4.39
C VAL A 481 -11.11 26.15 -4.73
N SER A 482 -10.30 26.92 -5.49
CA SER A 482 -10.65 28.28 -5.92
C SER A 482 -11.90 28.29 -6.81
N LEU A 483 -12.02 27.32 -7.72
CA LEU A 483 -13.18 27.15 -8.60
C LEU A 483 -14.43 26.83 -7.78
N VAL A 484 -14.36 25.88 -6.83
CA VAL A 484 -15.47 25.54 -5.94
C VAL A 484 -15.92 26.75 -5.13
N LYS A 485 -14.98 27.54 -4.58
CA LYS A 485 -15.29 28.78 -3.84
C LYS A 485 -15.97 29.85 -4.73
N SER A 486 -15.62 29.91 -6.01
CA SER A 486 -16.25 30.84 -6.97
C SER A 486 -17.74 30.53 -7.22
N ARG A 487 -18.17 29.29 -6.93
CA ARG A 487 -19.57 28.84 -6.97
C ARG A 487 -20.06 28.38 -5.60
N SER A 488 -19.79 29.21 -4.58
CA SER A 488 -20.30 29.00 -3.22
C SER A 488 -21.83 29.09 -3.10
N ASP A 489 -22.51 29.56 -4.16
CA ASP A 489 -23.96 29.39 -4.34
C ASP A 489 -24.33 27.92 -4.52
N LEU A 490 -23.54 27.13 -5.26
CA LEU A 490 -23.79 25.73 -5.57
C LEU A 490 -23.11 24.74 -4.63
N PHE A 491 -21.90 25.03 -4.16
CA PHE A 491 -21.07 24.04 -3.49
C PHE A 491 -20.61 24.48 -2.10
N THR A 492 -20.44 23.50 -1.23
CA THR A 492 -19.78 23.67 0.08
C THR A 492 -18.68 22.63 0.22
N ILE A 493 -17.50 23.06 0.67
CA ILE A 493 -16.38 22.18 1.01
C ILE A 493 -16.59 21.67 2.45
N ILE A 494 -16.60 20.35 2.64
CA ILE A 494 -17.02 19.72 3.90
C ILE A 494 -15.92 19.78 4.97
N THR A 495 -14.69 19.45 4.59
CA THR A 495 -13.51 19.52 5.46
C THR A 495 -12.47 20.42 4.82
N PRO A 496 -11.56 21.03 5.60
CA PRO A 496 -10.38 21.68 5.05
C PRO A 496 -9.77 20.82 3.93
N PRO A 497 -9.59 21.37 2.70
CA PRO A 497 -8.85 20.66 1.66
C PRO A 497 -7.49 20.27 2.21
N ALA A 498 -7.14 18.99 2.06
CA ALA A 498 -5.92 18.44 2.59
C ALA A 498 -5.22 17.63 1.51
N PHE A 499 -3.96 17.96 1.26
CA PHE A 499 -3.16 17.45 0.15
C PHE A 499 -3.88 17.70 -1.20
N ALA A 500 -3.93 16.70 -2.08
CA ALA A 500 -4.58 16.78 -3.39
C ALA A 500 -6.00 16.17 -3.41
N LEU A 501 -6.71 16.20 -2.27
CA LEU A 501 -8.12 15.80 -2.16
C LEU A 501 -8.99 16.99 -1.76
N THR A 502 -10.07 17.21 -2.52
CA THR A 502 -11.17 18.11 -2.13
C THR A 502 -12.46 17.32 -1.98
N VAL A 503 -13.18 17.58 -0.90
CA VAL A 503 -14.47 16.92 -0.59
C VAL A 503 -15.56 17.97 -0.50
N LEU A 504 -16.57 17.84 -1.36
CA LEU A 504 -17.64 18.83 -1.49
C LEU A 504 -19.03 18.21 -1.49
N THR A 505 -20.01 19.02 -1.11
CA THR A 505 -21.45 18.74 -1.19
C THR A 505 -22.13 19.86 -1.99
N VAL A 506 -23.33 19.58 -2.51
CA VAL A 506 -24.15 20.53 -3.26
C VAL A 506 -25.13 21.21 -2.30
N ASN A 507 -25.20 22.54 -2.38
CA ASN A 507 -26.12 23.35 -1.61
C ASN A 507 -27.55 23.16 -2.16
N PRO A 508 -28.52 22.74 -1.33
CA PRO A 508 -29.88 22.46 -1.80
C PRO A 508 -30.70 23.73 -2.08
N THR A 509 -30.20 24.90 -1.68
CA THR A 509 -30.80 26.20 -1.98
C THR A 509 -29.68 27.14 -2.41
N PRO A 510 -29.69 27.67 -3.65
CA PRO A 510 -28.68 28.61 -4.09
C PRO A 510 -28.66 29.83 -3.17
N LYS A 511 -27.54 30.09 -2.51
CA LYS A 511 -27.36 31.36 -1.78
C LYS A 511 -27.34 32.49 -2.82
N GLN A 512 -28.03 33.60 -2.57
CA GLN A 512 -27.87 34.80 -3.41
C GLN A 512 -26.38 35.13 -3.52
N SER A 513 -25.86 35.21 -4.74
CA SER A 513 -24.44 35.45 -4.97
C SER A 513 -24.02 36.75 -4.26
N ALA A 514 -22.93 36.69 -3.50
CA ALA A 514 -22.29 37.90 -3.00
C ALA A 514 -21.89 38.79 -4.20
N PRO A 515 -21.92 40.12 -4.08
CA PRO A 515 -21.55 41.01 -5.17
C PRO A 515 -20.15 40.68 -5.67
N LYS A 516 -19.97 40.60 -7.00
CA LYS A 516 -18.65 40.47 -7.61
C LYS A 516 -17.72 41.54 -7.03
N PRO A 517 -16.50 41.19 -6.56
CA PRO A 517 -15.51 42.20 -6.22
C PRO A 517 -15.27 43.09 -7.44
N SER A 518 -15.27 44.40 -7.24
CA SER A 518 -14.96 45.37 -8.30
C SER A 518 -13.58 45.09 -8.87
N SER A 519 -13.49 45.00 -10.20
CA SER A 519 -12.26 44.80 -10.96
C SER A 519 -11.32 46.01 -10.85
N THR A 520 -10.57 46.08 -9.76
CA THR A 520 -9.37 46.92 -9.61
C THR A 520 -8.43 46.25 -8.62
N GLU A 521 -7.84 45.12 -9.00
CA GLU A 521 -6.59 44.64 -8.41
C GLU A 521 -5.68 44.21 -9.58
N GLY A 522 -4.45 44.71 -9.57
CA GLY A 522 -3.51 44.62 -10.67
C GLY A 522 -3.08 43.19 -10.99
N GLU A 523 -2.47 43.03 -12.16
CA GLU A 523 -1.85 41.79 -12.61
C GLU A 523 -1.03 41.13 -11.48
N PRO A 524 -1.17 39.82 -11.24
CA PRO A 524 -0.34 39.13 -10.27
C PRO A 524 1.09 39.07 -10.80
N ASP A 525 2.00 39.69 -10.05
CA ASP A 525 3.44 39.57 -10.23
C ASP A 525 3.85 38.09 -10.27
N ALA A 526 4.57 37.69 -11.32
CA ALA A 526 4.94 36.32 -11.65
C ALA A 526 6.00 35.71 -10.70
N GLN A 527 6.25 36.30 -9.53
CA GLN A 527 7.28 35.88 -8.58
C GLN A 527 6.80 35.64 -7.14
N HIS A 528 5.50 35.73 -6.83
CA HIS A 528 5.02 35.39 -5.48
C HIS A 528 4.53 33.94 -5.36
N THR A 529 5.41 33.06 -4.90
CA THR A 529 5.06 31.76 -4.32
C THR A 529 4.29 31.96 -3.01
N VAL A 530 2.97 32.07 -3.06
CA VAL A 530 2.14 31.89 -1.87
C VAL A 530 2.24 30.41 -1.48
N PRO A 531 2.75 30.06 -0.29
CA PRO A 531 2.83 28.66 0.14
C PRO A 531 1.43 28.06 0.22
N TYR A 532 1.31 26.79 -0.16
CA TYR A 532 0.13 25.97 0.14
C TYR A 532 -0.21 26.11 1.63
N GLN A 533 -1.43 26.58 1.94
CA GLN A 533 -1.91 26.73 3.30
C GLN A 533 -2.93 25.63 3.59
N ASP A 534 -2.49 24.58 4.30
CA ASP A 534 -3.35 23.54 4.91
C ASP A 534 -4.40 24.15 5.88
N SER A 535 -4.28 25.45 6.23
CA SER A 535 -5.15 26.18 7.14
C SER A 535 -6.45 26.70 6.50
N HIS A 536 -7.11 25.90 5.68
CA HIS A 536 -8.46 26.25 5.25
C HIS A 536 -9.44 25.96 6.39
N VAL A 537 -9.99 26.98 7.03
CA VAL A 537 -11.03 26.82 8.06
C VAL A 537 -12.20 26.03 7.47
N ALA A 538 -12.67 25.01 8.18
CA ALA A 538 -13.85 24.23 7.78
C ALA A 538 -15.04 25.16 7.52
N ILE A 539 -15.58 25.16 6.29
CA ILE A 539 -16.75 25.97 5.93
C ILE A 539 -17.98 25.07 5.99
N ILE A 540 -18.25 24.47 7.15
CA ILE A 540 -19.59 23.95 7.42
C ILE A 540 -20.23 24.86 8.47
N PRO A 541 -21.34 25.54 8.14
CA PRO A 541 -22.18 26.20 9.14
C PRO A 541 -22.62 25.15 10.17
N GLN A 542 -22.79 25.56 11.43
CA GLN A 542 -23.41 24.77 12.51
C GLN A 542 -24.46 23.78 11.97
N GLN A 543 -24.39 22.52 12.43
CA GLN A 543 -25.19 21.39 11.94
C GLN A 543 -26.50 21.87 11.28
N PRO A 544 -26.62 21.82 9.95
CA PRO A 544 -27.86 22.21 9.29
C PRO A 544 -29.00 21.41 9.90
N ASP A 545 -30.21 21.99 9.98
CA ASP A 545 -31.38 21.22 10.38
C ASP A 545 -31.47 19.92 9.55
N SER A 546 -32.04 18.87 10.14
CA SER A 546 -32.04 17.53 9.55
C SER A 546 -32.59 17.54 8.12
N ASP A 547 -33.58 18.39 7.84
CA ASP A 547 -34.23 18.49 6.54
C ASP A 547 -33.31 19.11 5.46
N THR A 548 -32.53 20.14 5.83
CA THR A 548 -31.54 20.75 4.93
C THR A 548 -30.43 19.78 4.59
N LEU A 549 -29.94 19.00 5.57
CA LEU A 549 -28.94 17.97 5.33
C LEU A 549 -29.46 16.85 4.42
N THR A 550 -30.68 16.36 4.66
CA THR A 550 -31.33 15.35 3.81
C THR A 550 -31.43 15.85 2.36
N ARG A 551 -31.91 17.09 2.15
CA ARG A 551 -31.98 17.68 0.82
C ARG A 551 -30.60 17.83 0.16
N ALA A 552 -29.60 18.31 0.90
CA ALA A 552 -28.23 18.43 0.40
C ALA A 552 -27.69 17.05 -0.05
N ASN A 553 -27.95 16.01 0.74
CA ASN A 553 -27.56 14.63 0.41
C ASN A 553 -28.23 14.14 -0.87
N ASP A 554 -29.54 14.34 -0.99
CA ASP A 554 -30.32 13.91 -2.17
C ASP A 554 -29.86 14.62 -3.44
N VAL A 555 -29.68 15.94 -3.39
CA VAL A 555 -29.18 16.74 -4.52
C VAL A 555 -27.75 16.33 -4.88
N THR A 556 -26.86 16.21 -3.90
CA THR A 556 -25.47 15.81 -4.16
C THR A 556 -25.38 14.42 -4.79
N LYS A 557 -26.21 13.48 -4.33
CA LYS A 557 -26.30 12.14 -4.91
C LYS A 557 -26.79 12.19 -6.35
N GLN A 558 -27.82 12.97 -6.66
CA GLN A 558 -28.30 13.14 -8.04
C GLN A 558 -27.23 13.74 -8.96
N VAL A 559 -26.50 14.75 -8.49
CA VAL A 559 -25.38 15.36 -9.23
C VAL A 559 -24.28 14.32 -9.50
N TYR A 560 -23.90 13.54 -8.49
CA TYR A 560 -22.93 12.46 -8.64
C TYR A 560 -23.39 11.42 -9.69
N GLU A 561 -24.66 10.98 -9.62
CA GLU A 561 -25.22 10.01 -10.57
C GLU A 561 -25.26 10.53 -12.01
N ILE A 562 -25.49 11.82 -12.23
CA ILE A 562 -25.40 12.44 -13.56
C ILE A 562 -23.97 12.33 -14.09
N ILE A 563 -22.97 12.69 -13.28
CA ILE A 563 -21.56 12.65 -13.68
C ILE A 563 -21.11 11.21 -13.97
N ASP A 564 -21.44 10.27 -13.08
CA ASP A 564 -21.08 8.85 -13.23
C ASP A 564 -21.70 8.23 -14.49
N LYS A 565 -22.97 8.55 -14.80
CA LYS A 565 -23.65 8.10 -16.02
C LYS A 565 -23.00 8.63 -17.31
N GLN A 566 -22.43 9.84 -17.28
CA GLN A 566 -21.76 10.40 -18.45
C GLN A 566 -20.45 9.68 -18.79
N LYS A 567 -19.80 9.03 -17.81
CA LYS A 567 -18.52 8.32 -17.96
C LYS A 567 -17.37 9.13 -18.59
N LYS A 568 -17.50 10.46 -18.64
CA LYS A 568 -16.47 11.39 -19.17
C LYS A 568 -15.28 11.55 -18.22
N VAL A 569 -15.53 11.39 -16.93
CA VAL A 569 -14.57 11.44 -15.83
C VAL A 569 -15.00 10.40 -14.81
N PHE A 570 -14.08 9.96 -13.95
CA PHE A 570 -14.42 9.07 -12.85
C PHE A 570 -14.12 9.73 -11.51
N LEU A 571 -15.17 9.92 -10.72
CA LEU A 571 -15.16 10.44 -9.36
C LEU A 571 -15.72 9.38 -8.40
N THR A 572 -15.45 9.56 -7.12
CA THR A 572 -16.06 8.72 -6.07
C THR A 572 -16.86 9.58 -5.11
N SER A 573 -17.96 9.03 -4.61
CA SER A 573 -18.68 9.61 -3.49
C SER A 573 -18.31 8.94 -2.17
N SER A 574 -18.66 9.59 -1.07
CA SER A 574 -18.51 9.04 0.29
C SER A 574 -19.53 9.65 1.24
N LEU A 575 -19.58 9.12 2.47
CA LEU A 575 -20.30 9.70 3.60
C LEU A 575 -19.27 10.28 4.58
N VAL A 576 -19.40 11.58 4.87
CA VAL A 576 -18.57 12.30 5.83
C VAL A 576 -19.45 12.72 7.00
N GLY A 577 -19.40 11.94 8.09
CA GLY A 577 -20.48 11.97 9.08
C GLY A 577 -21.77 11.51 8.40
N ASP A 578 -22.81 12.34 8.46
CA ASP A 578 -24.10 12.09 7.82
C ASP A 578 -24.25 12.80 6.45
N ALA A 579 -23.21 13.49 5.97
CA ALA A 579 -23.25 14.21 4.70
C ALA A 579 -22.76 13.35 3.53
N TYR A 580 -23.57 13.25 2.47
CA TYR A 580 -23.17 12.67 1.18
C TYR A 580 -22.29 13.66 0.43
N ALA A 581 -21.14 13.18 -0.01
CA ALA A 581 -20.06 14.01 -0.53
C ALA A 581 -19.48 13.45 -1.82
N ILE A 582 -19.03 14.34 -2.70
CA ILE A 582 -18.23 14.02 -3.88
C ILE A 582 -16.76 14.30 -3.55
N ARG A 583 -15.90 13.32 -3.87
CA ARG A 583 -14.44 13.41 -3.70
C ARG A 583 -13.80 13.64 -5.06
N VAL A 584 -12.93 14.65 -5.13
CA VAL A 584 -12.12 14.96 -6.32
C VAL A 584 -10.65 14.94 -5.93
N VAL A 585 -9.89 14.06 -6.59
CA VAL A 585 -8.45 13.88 -6.34
C VAL A 585 -7.64 14.31 -7.55
N SER A 586 -6.86 15.37 -7.42
CA SER A 586 -6.05 15.98 -8.49
C SER A 586 -4.64 15.41 -8.63
N ALA A 587 -4.44 14.18 -8.14
CA ALA A 587 -3.14 13.55 -7.95
C ALA A 587 -2.74 12.52 -9.03
N ASN A 588 -3.53 12.41 -10.09
CA ASN A 588 -3.19 11.55 -11.22
C ASN A 588 -1.95 12.11 -11.94
N PRO A 589 -0.93 11.30 -12.28
CA PRO A 589 0.27 11.79 -12.96
C PRO A 589 0.03 12.55 -14.27
N LEU A 590 -1.10 12.31 -14.94
CA LEU A 590 -1.51 13.03 -16.16
C LEU A 590 -2.55 14.12 -15.90
N ALA A 591 -2.91 14.41 -14.65
CA ALA A 591 -3.83 15.50 -14.33
C ALA A 591 -3.26 16.84 -14.81
N SER A 592 -4.14 17.69 -15.35
CA SER A 592 -3.78 19.00 -15.89
C SER A 592 -4.78 20.06 -15.42
N GLU A 593 -4.40 21.33 -15.55
CA GLU A 593 -5.32 22.44 -15.26
C GLU A 593 -6.59 22.37 -16.13
N GLU A 594 -6.45 22.03 -17.41
CA GLU A 594 -7.60 21.83 -18.31
C GLU A 594 -8.51 20.72 -17.80
N GLY A 595 -7.95 19.58 -17.38
CA GLY A 595 -8.71 18.47 -16.80
C GLY A 595 -9.47 18.87 -15.52
N ILE A 596 -8.84 19.66 -14.66
CA ILE A 596 -9.48 20.18 -13.43
C ILE A 596 -10.64 21.12 -13.76
N ARG A 597 -10.46 22.04 -14.72
CA ARG A 597 -11.52 22.95 -15.18
C ARG A 597 -12.66 22.21 -15.86
N LYS A 598 -12.36 21.17 -16.65
CA LYS A 598 -13.35 20.26 -17.25
C LYS A 598 -14.19 19.57 -16.17
N VAL A 599 -13.57 18.95 -15.16
CA VAL A 599 -14.28 18.30 -14.05
C VAL A 599 -15.17 19.29 -13.29
N PHE A 600 -14.66 20.48 -13.00
CA PHE A 600 -15.45 21.53 -12.36
C PHE A 600 -16.65 21.97 -13.21
N GLY A 601 -16.46 22.16 -14.51
CA GLY A 601 -17.54 22.49 -15.44
C GLY A 601 -18.65 21.44 -15.46
N LEU A 602 -18.29 20.15 -15.46
CA LEU A 602 -19.26 19.04 -15.40
C LEU A 602 -20.04 19.03 -14.07
N LEU A 603 -19.37 19.32 -12.94
CA LEU A 603 -20.01 19.46 -11.63
C LEU A 603 -21.02 20.62 -11.62
N VAL A 604 -20.63 21.78 -12.14
CA VAL A 604 -21.50 22.96 -12.24
C VAL A 604 -22.72 22.66 -13.11
N GLU A 605 -22.53 22.11 -14.31
CA GLU A 605 -23.62 21.79 -15.23
C GLU A 605 -24.62 20.81 -14.61
N ALA A 606 -24.12 19.74 -13.97
CA ALA A 606 -24.95 18.76 -13.29
C ALA A 606 -25.71 19.39 -12.11
N ALA A 607 -25.05 20.21 -11.29
CA ALA A 607 -25.68 20.89 -10.15
C ALA A 607 -26.78 21.87 -10.59
N GLU A 608 -26.53 22.70 -11.61
CA GLU A 608 -27.52 23.62 -12.16
C GLU A 608 -28.72 22.89 -12.77
N THR A 609 -28.49 21.73 -13.37
CA THR A 609 -29.55 20.87 -13.92
C THR A 609 -30.44 20.31 -12.81
N VAL A 610 -29.86 19.80 -11.73
CA VAL A 610 -30.62 19.23 -10.61
C VAL A 610 -31.37 20.31 -9.83
N LEU A 611 -30.78 21.49 -9.68
CA LEU A 611 -31.37 22.61 -8.93
C LEU A 611 -32.34 23.48 -9.76
N ASP A 612 -32.54 23.17 -11.04
CA ASP A 612 -33.38 23.92 -12.00
C ASP A 612 -33.03 25.44 -12.10
N VAL A 613 -31.76 25.80 -11.90
CA VAL A 613 -31.27 27.20 -11.88
C VAL A 613 -31.30 27.85 -13.28
N LYS A 614 -31.61 27.07 -14.33
CA LYS A 614 -31.65 27.50 -15.74
C LYS A 614 -33.06 27.64 -16.34
N LYS A 615 -34.13 27.63 -15.53
CA LYS A 615 -35.49 27.97 -16.01
C LYS A 615 -35.94 29.36 -15.65
#